data_AF-A0A8J3G2T1-F1
#
_entry.id   AF-A0A8J3G2T1-F1
#
_cell.length_a   1.000
_cell.length_b   1.000
_cell.length_c   1.000
_cell.angle_alpha   90.00
_cell.angle_beta   90.00
_cell.angle_gamma   90.00
#
_symmetry.space_group_name_H-M   'P 1'
#
loop_
_entity.id
_entity.type
_entity.pdbx_description
1 polymer ?
#
loop_
_entity_poly.entity_id
_entity_poly.type
_entity_poly.pdbx_seq_one_letter_code
_entity_poly.pdbx_strand_id
1 'polypeptide(L)'
;MNSRFVTTALLLTASLALAPTASHAATPNGCEVVVSSEVVDAEGGRMTVASYRPADNFLSGVYDANTPLTLKEDGAPIRGIICARNDLVPTEKDYAMLATGIPLSLSQNFDSADSDILTVYFRAGAFTHKYTSDYPMSPEFETAVQTQLADFSHRDHGLINPK
;
A
#
# COMPACT_ATOMS: atom_id res chain seq x y z
N MET A 1 48.30 -63.79 4.80
CA MET A 1 47.06 -64.47 5.25
C MET A 1 45.90 -63.49 5.07
N ASN A 2 44.94 -63.89 4.24
CA ASN A 2 43.80 -63.10 3.79
C ASN A 2 42.75 -62.93 4.89
N SER A 3 42.14 -61.75 4.99
CA SER A 3 40.76 -61.59 5.48
C SER A 3 40.23 -60.24 4.99
N ARG A 4 39.60 -60.22 3.81
CA ARG A 4 38.13 -60.20 3.59
C ARG A 4 37.44 -58.98 4.20
N PHE A 5 37.30 -57.98 3.33
CA PHE A 5 36.32 -56.90 3.36
C PHE A 5 34.90 -57.45 3.32
N VAL A 6 34.04 -57.08 4.27
CA VAL A 6 32.59 -56.80 4.09
C VAL A 6 32.13 -56.06 5.35
N THR A 7 31.66 -54.81 5.25
CA THR A 7 30.51 -54.26 6.02
C THR A 7 30.29 -52.80 5.60
N THR A 8 29.30 -52.58 4.74
CA THR A 8 28.04 -51.87 5.05
C THR A 8 28.10 -50.39 4.67
N ALA A 9 27.65 -50.10 3.44
CA ALA A 9 27.34 -48.74 3.01
C ALA A 9 26.06 -48.28 3.73
N LEU A 10 26.20 -47.32 4.66
CA LEU A 10 25.10 -46.61 5.28
C LEU A 10 24.68 -45.47 4.34
N LEU A 11 23.57 -45.63 3.61
CA LEU A 11 22.96 -44.57 2.82
C LEU A 11 22.33 -43.54 3.77
N LEU A 12 23.01 -42.42 4.00
CA LEU A 12 22.39 -41.21 4.54
C LEU A 12 21.63 -40.52 3.40
N THR A 13 20.32 -40.76 3.31
CA THR A 13 19.42 -39.88 2.56
C THR A 13 19.23 -38.60 3.35
N ALA A 14 20.00 -37.56 3.00
CA ALA A 14 19.78 -36.21 3.47
C ALA A 14 18.52 -35.65 2.78
N SER A 15 17.39 -35.70 3.49
CA SER A 15 16.18 -35.00 3.09
C SER A 15 16.44 -33.49 3.21
N LEU A 16 16.81 -32.83 2.11
CA LEU A 16 16.72 -31.37 2.01
C LEU A 16 15.24 -31.01 2.09
N ALA A 17 14.77 -30.70 3.31
CA ALA A 17 13.54 -29.94 3.49
C ALA A 17 13.79 -28.55 2.89
N LEU A 18 13.38 -28.34 1.64
CA LEU A 18 13.12 -26.99 1.14
C LEU A 18 11.96 -26.45 1.98
N ALA A 19 12.28 -25.76 3.07
CA ALA A 19 11.33 -24.84 3.66
C ALA A 19 11.04 -23.78 2.59
N PRO A 20 9.78 -23.59 2.16
CA PRO A 20 9.45 -22.45 1.33
C PRO A 20 9.76 -21.21 2.16
N THR A 21 10.80 -20.48 1.79
CA THR A 21 11.02 -19.12 2.28
C THR A 21 9.87 -18.29 1.71
N ALA A 22 8.78 -18.16 2.46
CA ALA A 22 7.78 -17.14 2.24
C ALA A 22 8.42 -15.78 2.54
N SER A 23 9.24 -15.31 1.61
CA SER A 23 9.83 -13.98 1.64
C SER A 23 9.05 -13.07 0.70
N HIS A 24 7.76 -12.87 0.99
CA HIS A 24 7.08 -11.66 0.54
C HIS A 24 7.47 -10.54 1.51
N ALA A 25 8.72 -10.10 1.43
CA ALA A 25 9.05 -8.76 1.85
C ALA A 25 8.19 -7.85 0.97
N ALA A 26 7.30 -7.08 1.58
CA ALA A 26 6.42 -6.12 0.92
C ALA A 26 7.26 -5.08 0.16
N THR A 27 7.66 -5.41 -1.05
CA THR A 27 7.95 -4.46 -2.12
C THR A 27 6.66 -3.68 -2.41
N PRO A 28 6.69 -2.36 -2.61
CA PRO A 28 5.52 -1.54 -2.96
C PRO A 28 4.92 -1.84 -4.35
N ASN A 29 5.10 -3.06 -4.85
CA ASN A 29 4.53 -3.59 -6.08
C ASN A 29 3.03 -3.81 -5.85
N GLY A 30 2.22 -2.79 -6.12
CA GLY A 30 0.77 -2.85 -5.93
C GLY A 30 0.15 -1.50 -5.59
N CYS A 31 0.95 -0.44 -5.46
CA CYS A 31 0.44 0.90 -5.31
C CYS A 31 0.48 1.70 -6.61
N GLU A 32 -0.58 2.46 -6.86
CA GLU A 32 -0.66 3.43 -7.94
C GLU A 32 -1.05 4.81 -7.38
N VAL A 33 -0.54 5.87 -8.01
CA VAL A 33 -0.99 7.23 -7.75
C VAL A 33 -2.11 7.59 -8.71
N VAL A 34 -3.15 8.23 -8.17
CA VAL A 34 -4.26 8.77 -8.95
C VAL A 34 -3.94 10.21 -9.31
N VAL A 35 -3.78 10.47 -10.58
CA VAL A 35 -3.43 11.79 -11.13
C VAL A 35 -4.64 12.32 -11.87
N SER A 36 -4.98 13.58 -11.62
CA SER A 36 -6.10 14.24 -12.28
C SER A 36 -5.59 15.33 -13.21
N SER A 37 -5.95 15.22 -14.49
CA SER A 37 -5.61 16.18 -15.53
C SER A 37 -6.87 16.68 -16.21
N GLU A 38 -6.83 17.94 -16.64
CA GLU A 38 -7.87 18.49 -17.50
C GLU A 38 -7.52 18.24 -18.97
N VAL A 39 -8.48 17.74 -19.73
CA VAL A 39 -8.43 17.63 -21.18
C VAL A 39 -9.38 18.67 -21.75
N VAL A 40 -8.87 19.50 -22.66
CA VAL A 40 -9.64 20.53 -23.36
C VAL A 40 -9.72 20.16 -24.84
N ASP A 41 -10.93 20.08 -25.39
CA ASP A 41 -11.14 19.82 -26.81
C ASP A 41 -10.97 21.09 -27.68
N ALA A 42 -11.07 20.94 -28.99
CA ALA A 42 -10.85 22.04 -29.94
C ALA A 42 -11.94 23.13 -29.86
N GLU A 43 -13.14 22.76 -29.42
CA GLU A 43 -14.30 23.62 -29.23
C GLU A 43 -14.32 24.30 -27.84
N GLY A 44 -13.36 23.99 -26.98
CA GLY A 44 -13.22 24.55 -25.63
C GLY A 44 -14.01 23.80 -24.54
N GLY A 45 -14.55 22.62 -24.85
CA GLY A 45 -15.10 21.69 -23.88
C GLY A 45 -14.01 21.19 -22.92
N ARG A 46 -14.33 21.09 -21.64
CA ARG A 46 -13.37 20.73 -20.57
C ARG A 46 -13.82 19.47 -19.87
N MET A 47 -12.90 18.53 -19.71
CA MET A 47 -13.12 17.26 -19.03
C MET A 47 -12.01 17.04 -18.01
N THR A 48 -12.36 16.61 -16.80
CA THR A 48 -11.35 16.12 -15.84
C THR A 48 -11.24 14.61 -15.99
N VAL A 49 -10.04 14.13 -16.28
CA VAL A 49 -9.72 12.70 -16.39
C VAL A 49 -8.87 12.31 -15.19
N ALA A 50 -9.25 11.22 -14.53
CA ALA A 50 -8.40 10.54 -13.57
C ALA A 50 -7.59 9.45 -14.29
N SER A 51 -6.32 9.34 -13.96
CA SER A 51 -5.43 8.33 -14.51
C SER A 51 -4.57 7.72 -13.41
N TYR A 52 -4.31 6.43 -13.54
CA TYR A 52 -3.54 5.65 -12.58
C TYR A 52 -2.12 5.47 -13.12
N ARG A 53 -1.12 5.65 -12.26
CA ARG A 53 0.31 5.54 -12.60
C ARG A 53 1.02 4.73 -11.52
N PRO A 54 2.07 3.97 -11.86
CA PRO A 54 2.91 3.32 -10.85
C PRO A 54 3.39 4.34 -9.82
N ALA A 55 3.33 3.97 -8.53
CA ALA A 55 3.66 4.89 -7.45
C ALA A 55 5.16 4.98 -7.14
N ASP A 56 6.05 4.30 -7.88
CA ASP A 56 7.47 4.13 -7.55
C ASP A 56 8.21 5.45 -7.26
N ASN A 57 8.01 6.46 -8.12
CA ASN A 57 8.63 7.79 -7.97
C ASN A 57 8.15 8.48 -6.69
N PHE A 58 6.83 8.49 -6.47
CA PHE A 58 6.22 9.07 -5.28
C PHE A 58 6.70 8.37 -4.01
N LEU A 59 6.65 7.04 -3.97
CA LEU A 59 7.02 6.24 -2.80
C LEU A 59 8.50 6.32 -2.48
N SER A 60 9.37 6.45 -3.49
CA SER A 60 10.80 6.70 -3.27
C SER A 60 11.02 7.99 -2.48
N GLY A 61 10.34 9.08 -2.85
CA GLY A 61 10.41 10.33 -2.09
C GLY A 61 9.72 10.32 -0.72
N VAL A 62 8.77 9.40 -0.50
CA VAL A 62 8.14 9.20 0.82
C VAL A 62 9.08 8.46 1.78
N TYR A 63 9.77 7.42 1.30
CA TYR A 63 10.52 6.49 2.17
C TYR A 63 12.04 6.69 2.16
N ASP A 64 12.62 7.33 1.16
CA ASP A 64 14.04 7.68 1.11
C ASP A 64 14.24 9.18 1.31
N ALA A 65 14.83 9.54 2.46
CA ALA A 65 15.11 10.93 2.82
C ALA A 65 16.08 11.65 1.87
N ASN A 66 16.81 10.91 1.02
CA ASN A 66 17.70 11.49 0.01
C ASN A 66 17.00 11.74 -1.33
N THR A 67 15.79 11.21 -1.50
CA THR A 67 15.00 11.38 -2.71
C THR A 67 13.96 12.49 -2.49
N PRO A 68 13.96 13.57 -3.29
CA PRO A 68 12.95 14.61 -3.16
C PRO A 68 11.52 14.09 -3.36
N LEU A 69 10.63 14.37 -2.41
CA LEU A 69 9.20 14.05 -2.54
C LEU A 69 8.57 14.90 -3.64
N THR A 70 7.92 14.24 -4.61
CA THR A 70 7.16 14.91 -5.67
C THR A 70 5.66 14.67 -5.47
N LEU A 71 4.87 15.74 -5.38
CA LEU A 71 3.39 15.68 -5.24
C LEU A 71 2.66 15.77 -6.60
N LYS A 72 3.38 15.51 -7.68
CA LYS A 72 2.94 15.59 -9.07
C LYS A 72 3.57 14.45 -9.87
N GLU A 73 2.84 13.94 -10.84
CA GLU A 73 3.37 13.05 -11.87
C GLU A 73 3.05 13.68 -13.22
N ASP A 74 4.03 13.74 -14.14
CA ASP A 74 3.89 14.38 -15.46
C ASP A 74 3.31 15.82 -15.41
N GLY A 75 3.63 16.57 -14.35
CA GLY A 75 3.15 17.94 -14.13
C GLY A 75 1.73 18.06 -13.56
N ALA A 76 0.99 16.97 -13.45
CA ALA A 76 -0.36 16.93 -12.88
C ALA A 76 -0.32 16.52 -11.40
N PRO A 77 -1.19 17.08 -10.54
CA PRO A 77 -1.18 16.80 -9.10
C PRO A 77 -1.63 15.39 -8.78
N ILE A 78 -0.93 14.74 -7.85
CA ILE A 78 -1.39 13.49 -7.25
C ILE A 78 -2.57 13.79 -6.33
N ARG A 79 -3.65 13.04 -6.49
CA ARG A 79 -4.94 13.23 -5.81
C ARG A 79 -5.33 12.10 -4.87
N GLY A 80 -4.70 10.95 -5.03
CA GLY A 80 -4.92 9.78 -4.19
C GLY A 80 -3.81 8.76 -4.43
N ILE A 81 -3.70 7.81 -3.51
CA ILE A 81 -2.85 6.64 -3.61
C ILE A 81 -3.78 5.44 -3.46
N ILE A 82 -3.71 4.48 -4.36
CA ILE A 82 -4.44 3.22 -4.25
C ILE A 82 -3.40 2.12 -4.05
N CYS A 83 -3.61 1.19 -3.11
CA CYS A 83 -2.69 0.09 -2.88
C CYS A 83 -3.46 -1.23 -2.71
N ALA A 84 -3.11 -2.22 -3.53
CA ALA A 84 -3.67 -3.56 -3.45
C ALA A 84 -2.98 -4.36 -2.32
N ARG A 85 -3.75 -4.81 -1.32
CA ARG A 85 -3.26 -5.64 -0.20
C ARG A 85 -4.39 -6.39 0.52
N ASN A 86 -4.05 -7.53 1.12
CA ASN A 86 -5.03 -8.40 1.78
C ASN A 86 -5.57 -7.84 3.10
N ASP A 87 -4.73 -7.19 3.89
CA ASP A 87 -5.12 -6.59 5.17
C ASP A 87 -5.38 -5.09 4.99
N LEU A 88 -6.58 -4.62 5.29
CA LEU A 88 -6.96 -3.23 5.10
C LEU A 88 -6.65 -2.35 6.33
N VAL A 89 -6.21 -2.90 7.46
CA VAL A 89 -5.88 -2.10 8.67
C VAL A 89 -4.59 -1.29 8.41
N PRO A 90 -4.62 0.05 8.43
CA PRO A 90 -3.43 0.86 8.18
C PRO A 90 -2.26 0.48 9.09
N THR A 91 -1.04 0.69 8.60
CA THR A 91 0.22 0.33 9.25
C THR A 91 1.16 1.53 9.25
N GLU A 92 2.28 1.41 9.95
CA GLU A 92 3.29 2.47 10.02
C GLU A 92 3.82 2.90 8.64
N LYS A 93 3.87 1.99 7.66
CA LYS A 93 4.25 2.36 6.28
C LYS A 93 3.23 3.32 5.66
N ASP A 94 1.95 3.06 5.91
CA ASP A 94 0.86 3.89 5.41
C ASP A 94 0.88 5.28 6.03
N TYR A 95 1.32 5.40 7.28
CA TYR A 95 1.46 6.70 7.95
C TYR A 95 2.37 7.66 7.17
N ALA A 96 3.51 7.19 6.67
CA ALA A 96 4.42 8.04 5.88
C ALA A 96 3.75 8.57 4.60
N MET A 97 2.93 7.74 3.94
CA MET A 97 2.12 8.16 2.80
C MET A 97 1.04 9.16 3.23
N LEU A 98 0.31 8.86 4.30
CA LEU A 98 -0.77 9.71 4.83
C LEU A 98 -0.27 11.07 5.33
N ALA A 99 0.95 11.13 5.86
CA ALA A 99 1.64 12.36 6.27
C ALA A 99 1.90 13.33 5.11
N THR A 100 1.79 12.87 3.85
CA THR A 100 1.78 13.79 2.69
C THR A 100 0.49 14.59 2.54
N GLY A 101 -0.58 14.18 3.23
CA GLY A 101 -1.94 14.74 3.08
C GLY A 101 -2.72 14.16 1.89
N ILE A 102 -2.13 13.23 1.13
CA ILE A 102 -2.82 12.57 0.01
C ILE A 102 -3.66 11.40 0.56
N PRO A 103 -4.95 11.27 0.18
CA PRO A 103 -5.77 10.13 0.57
C PRO A 103 -5.19 8.80 0.13
N LEU A 104 -5.26 7.79 1.00
CA LEU A 104 -4.81 6.43 0.72
C LEU A 104 -6.03 5.50 0.71
N SER A 105 -6.26 4.81 -0.40
CA SER A 105 -7.25 3.75 -0.53
C SER A 105 -6.57 2.40 -0.55
N LEU A 106 -7.09 1.46 0.24
CA LEU A 106 -6.62 0.10 0.40
C LEU A 106 -7.74 -0.84 -0.01
N SER A 107 -7.44 -1.81 -0.86
CA SER A 107 -8.37 -2.86 -1.26
C SER A 107 -7.62 -4.13 -1.60
N GLN A 108 -8.29 -5.29 -1.57
CA GLN A 108 -7.68 -6.52 -2.08
C GLN A 108 -7.70 -6.55 -3.61
N ASN A 109 -8.74 -5.96 -4.22
CA ASN A 109 -8.91 -5.89 -5.66
C ASN A 109 -9.82 -4.72 -6.06
N PHE A 110 -9.23 -3.65 -6.60
CA PHE A 110 -9.99 -2.48 -7.07
C PHE A 110 -10.85 -2.74 -8.33
N ASP A 111 -10.60 -3.83 -9.05
CA ASP A 111 -11.39 -4.21 -10.24
C ASP A 111 -12.61 -5.07 -9.89
N SER A 112 -12.76 -5.49 -8.62
CA SER A 112 -13.89 -6.28 -8.15
C SER A 112 -14.90 -5.42 -7.40
N ALA A 113 -16.18 -5.53 -7.79
CA ALA A 113 -17.27 -4.87 -7.09
C ALA A 113 -17.51 -5.42 -5.68
N ASP A 114 -17.09 -6.66 -5.42
CA ASP A 114 -17.29 -7.35 -4.14
C ASP A 114 -16.12 -7.11 -3.16
N SER A 115 -15.09 -6.35 -3.58
CA SER A 115 -13.93 -6.09 -2.73
C SER A 115 -14.14 -4.90 -1.82
N ASP A 116 -13.80 -5.09 -0.55
CA ASP A 116 -13.79 -4.02 0.42
C ASP A 116 -12.75 -2.96 0.08
N ILE A 117 -13.11 -1.69 0.30
CA ILE A 117 -12.22 -0.54 0.13
C ILE A 117 -12.22 0.29 1.41
N LEU A 118 -11.04 0.44 2.03
CA LEU A 118 -10.80 1.41 3.08
C LEU A 118 -10.06 2.62 2.50
N THR A 119 -10.67 3.80 2.53
CA THR A 119 -10.00 5.05 2.17
C THR A 119 -9.75 5.90 3.41
N VAL A 120 -8.48 6.16 3.70
CA VAL A 120 -8.03 7.01 4.80
C VAL A 120 -7.62 8.37 4.27
N TYR A 121 -8.02 9.42 4.98
CA TYR A 121 -7.70 10.81 4.62
C TYR A 121 -7.64 11.68 5.86
N PHE A 122 -6.91 12.79 5.79
CA PHE A 122 -6.86 13.77 6.86
C PHE A 122 -8.00 14.78 6.70
N ARG A 123 -8.77 15.04 7.76
CA ARG A 123 -9.83 16.05 7.78
C ARG A 123 -10.05 16.54 9.21
N ALA A 124 -10.28 17.86 9.36
CA ALA A 124 -10.62 18.47 10.65
C ALA A 124 -9.62 18.15 11.79
N GLY A 125 -8.33 18.07 11.45
CA GLY A 125 -7.27 17.85 12.44
C GLY A 125 -7.00 16.38 12.79
N ALA A 126 -7.63 15.42 12.12
CA ALA A 126 -7.41 13.99 12.38
C ALA A 126 -7.43 13.16 11.09
N PHE A 127 -6.74 12.02 11.11
CA PHE A 127 -6.96 10.97 10.13
C PHE A 127 -8.29 10.28 10.39
N THR A 128 -9.11 10.20 9.36
CA THR A 128 -10.41 9.54 9.36
C THR A 128 -10.50 8.60 8.16
N HIS A 129 -11.60 7.87 8.05
CA HIS A 129 -11.76 6.90 6.98
C HIS A 129 -13.17 6.89 6.38
N LYS A 130 -13.26 6.33 5.18
CA LYS A 130 -14.48 5.87 4.55
C LYS A 130 -14.27 4.40 4.20
N TYR A 131 -15.24 3.57 4.53
CA TYR A 131 -15.29 2.18 4.14
C TYR A 131 -16.39 1.95 3.12
N THR A 132 -16.10 1.17 2.09
CA THR A 132 -17.05 0.82 1.03
C THR A 132 -16.99 -0.69 0.84
N SER A 133 -18.12 -1.34 1.07
CA SER A 133 -18.32 -2.77 1.05
C SER A 133 -19.83 -3.04 1.01
N ASP A 134 -20.22 -4.23 0.58
CA ASP A 134 -21.60 -4.72 0.69
C ASP A 134 -21.98 -5.06 2.14
N TYR A 135 -20.99 -5.20 3.02
CA TYR A 135 -21.16 -5.53 4.42
C TYR A 135 -20.60 -4.42 5.33
N PRO A 136 -21.20 -4.20 6.52
CA PRO A 136 -20.59 -3.32 7.49
C PRO A 136 -19.24 -3.89 7.95
N MET A 137 -18.35 -3.02 8.46
CA MET A 137 -17.14 -3.49 9.13
C MET A 137 -17.51 -4.42 10.29
N SER A 138 -16.74 -5.50 10.46
CA SER A 138 -16.78 -6.24 11.73
C SER A 138 -16.29 -5.33 12.88
N PRO A 139 -16.83 -5.45 14.11
CA PRO A 139 -16.38 -4.66 15.25
C PRO A 139 -14.88 -4.74 15.52
N GLU A 140 -14.26 -5.89 15.30
CA GLU A 140 -12.83 -6.12 15.50
C GLU A 140 -11.99 -5.31 14.51
N PHE A 141 -12.36 -5.36 13.23
CA PHE A 141 -11.71 -4.58 12.17
C PHE A 141 -11.90 -3.07 12.38
N GLU A 142 -13.11 -2.63 12.71
CA GLU A 142 -13.39 -1.23 13.00
C GLU A 142 -12.54 -0.71 14.17
N THR A 143 -12.46 -1.48 15.25
CA THR A 143 -11.63 -1.15 16.42
C THR A 143 -10.16 -1.03 16.04
N ALA A 144 -9.65 -1.95 15.22
CA ALA A 144 -8.26 -1.92 14.76
C ALA A 144 -7.96 -0.67 13.92
N VAL A 145 -8.82 -0.36 12.95
CA VAL A 145 -8.69 0.85 12.11
C VAL A 145 -8.74 2.10 12.97
N GLN A 146 -9.75 2.24 13.84
CA GLN A 146 -9.91 3.43 14.67
C GLN A 146 -8.74 3.63 15.64
N THR A 147 -8.24 2.55 16.25
CA THR A 147 -7.07 2.60 17.14
C THR A 147 -5.86 3.13 16.40
N GLN A 148 -5.59 2.60 15.20
CA GLN A 148 -4.43 3.02 14.41
C GLN A 148 -4.55 4.47 13.96
N LEU A 149 -5.72 4.89 13.48
CA LEU A 149 -5.92 6.26 13.00
C LEU A 149 -5.90 7.28 14.15
N ALA A 150 -6.38 6.91 15.34
CA ALA A 150 -6.27 7.75 16.52
C ALA A 150 -4.80 7.95 16.92
N ASP A 151 -4.00 6.89 16.91
CA ASP A 151 -2.56 6.98 17.14
C ASP A 151 -1.88 7.89 16.10
N PHE A 152 -2.13 7.68 14.80
CA PHE A 152 -1.59 8.54 13.74
C PHE A 152 -2.00 10.01 13.88
N SER A 153 -3.21 10.28 14.36
CA SER A 153 -3.72 11.64 14.53
C SER A 153 -3.09 12.39 15.70
N HIS A 154 -2.58 11.69 16.71
CA HIS A 154 -1.90 12.31 17.86
C HIS A 154 -0.43 12.62 17.60
N ARG A 155 0.16 12.05 16.55
CA ARG A 155 1.56 12.25 16.18
C ARG A 155 1.76 13.57 15.43
N ASP A 156 2.97 14.10 15.46
CA ASP A 156 3.35 15.18 14.56
C ASP A 156 3.51 14.63 13.14
N HIS A 157 2.52 14.95 12.31
CA HIS A 157 2.40 14.42 10.96
C HIS A 157 3.09 15.27 9.89
N GLY A 158 3.57 16.47 10.21
CA GLY A 158 4.29 17.32 9.23
C GLY A 158 3.56 17.53 7.89
N LEU A 159 2.22 17.53 7.89
CA LEU A 159 1.38 17.48 6.68
C LEU A 159 1.82 18.51 5.65
N ILE A 160 2.28 17.99 4.51
CA ILE A 160 2.83 18.81 3.42
C ILE A 160 1.71 19.45 2.59
N ASN A 161 0.50 18.84 2.58
CA ASN A 161 -0.66 19.32 1.83
C ASN A 161 -1.99 19.04 2.55
N PRO A 162 -2.30 19.73 3.67
CA PRO A 162 -3.59 19.59 4.33
C PRO A 162 -4.67 20.22 3.44
N LYS A 163 -5.67 19.43 3.03
CA LYS A 163 -6.87 19.92 2.32
C LYS A 163 -8.12 19.78 3.17
#